data_AF-A0AAD2G2U0-F1
#
_entry.id   AF-A0AAD2G2U0-F1
#
_cell.length_a   1.000
_cell.length_b   1.000
_cell.length_c   1.000
_cell.angle_alpha   90.00
_cell.angle_beta   90.00
_cell.angle_gamma   90.00
#
_symmetry.space_group_name_H-M   'P 1'
#
loop_
_entity.id
_entity.type
_entity.pdbx_description
1 polymer ?
#
loop_
_entity_poly.entity_id
_entity_poly.type
_entity_poly.pdbx_seq_one_letter_code
_entity_poly.pdbx_strand_id
1 'polypeptide(L)'
;MEDAQPGHTVEFHGLKGAAHLNGTSGHLVKFLRDEQRWAVRCESNYEIVNAKPENLKRLNIRSEKVYFEHPITGQTMVPRTNNPVTAPTTQIDDFDALHKAVLQAFYNLRKGGVVVSCGDRYMIAIEFDGPVGQGGVCGEMTFVDNDKKAQAVVKGRECAEARELGRNFLAGEATVYYNTSQERVFFDLLQKYKRGASSKGLIDMKSGLPIFDVTIRR
;
A
#
# COMPACT_ATOMS: atom_id res chain seq x y z
N MET A 1 27.00 -8.84 5.13
CA MET A 1 25.61 -8.42 5.46
C MET A 1 24.80 -9.69 5.71
N GLU A 2 24.99 -10.34 6.86
CA GLU A 2 24.52 -11.72 7.10
C GLU A 2 23.03 -11.80 7.47
N ASP A 3 22.42 -10.70 7.98
CA ASP A 3 20.99 -10.63 8.36
C ASP A 3 20.18 -9.66 7.50
N ALA A 4 20.47 -9.56 6.20
CA ALA A 4 19.68 -8.72 5.31
C ALA A 4 18.37 -9.40 4.89
N GLN A 5 17.26 -8.67 5.07
CA GLN A 5 15.93 -9.09 4.64
C GLN A 5 15.22 -7.93 3.92
N PRO A 6 14.25 -8.22 3.04
CA PRO A 6 13.38 -7.21 2.47
C PRO A 6 12.83 -6.25 3.53
N GLY A 7 12.77 -4.96 3.19
CA GLY A 7 12.30 -3.88 4.07
C GLY A 7 13.40 -3.21 4.92
N HIS A 8 14.60 -3.78 5.03
CA HIS A 8 15.70 -3.08 5.69
C HIS A 8 16.16 -1.85 4.90
N THR A 9 16.40 -0.75 5.61
CA THR A 9 17.03 0.45 5.04
C THR A 9 18.55 0.25 4.95
N VAL A 10 19.11 0.66 3.82
CA VAL A 10 20.52 0.53 3.47
C VAL A 10 21.00 1.83 2.84
N GLU A 11 22.28 2.10 2.99
CA GLU A 11 23.01 3.16 2.30
C GLU A 11 23.88 2.53 1.22
N PHE A 12 23.89 3.11 0.02
CA PHE A 12 24.77 2.68 -1.05
C PHE A 12 26.19 3.19 -0.83
N HIS A 13 27.18 2.34 -1.05
CA HIS A 13 28.59 2.74 -1.02
C HIS A 13 29.45 1.93 -1.99
N GLY A 14 30.55 2.54 -2.44
CA GLY A 14 31.53 1.87 -3.30
C GLY A 14 31.02 1.44 -4.68
N LEU A 15 29.85 1.92 -5.12
CA LEU A 15 29.36 1.69 -6.48
C LEU A 15 30.26 2.41 -7.48
N LYS A 16 30.74 1.69 -8.50
CA LYS A 16 31.55 2.24 -9.59
C LYS A 16 30.69 2.67 -10.79
N GLY A 17 29.74 1.83 -11.19
CA GLY A 17 28.87 2.09 -12.35
C GLY A 17 27.73 3.09 -12.08
N ALA A 18 27.38 3.29 -10.82
CA ALA A 18 26.34 4.23 -10.38
C ALA A 18 26.85 5.05 -9.19
N ALA A 19 28.01 5.69 -9.35
CA ALA A 19 28.69 6.38 -8.27
C ALA A 19 27.87 7.55 -7.69
N HIS A 20 26.95 8.13 -8.47
CA HIS A 20 26.02 9.17 -8.04
C HIS A 20 25.04 8.72 -6.95
N LEU A 21 24.88 7.41 -6.74
CA LEU A 21 24.06 6.85 -5.68
C LEU A 21 24.84 6.63 -4.38
N ASN A 22 26.17 6.70 -4.39
CA ASN A 22 26.93 6.52 -3.16
C ASN A 22 26.57 7.62 -2.13
N GLY A 23 26.27 7.22 -0.90
CA GLY A 23 25.81 8.11 0.16
C GLY A 23 24.29 8.37 0.15
N THR A 24 23.54 7.81 -0.80
CA THR A 24 22.06 7.82 -0.75
C THR A 24 21.51 6.59 -0.07
N SER A 25 20.27 6.69 0.40
CA SER A 25 19.55 5.63 1.10
C SER A 25 18.55 4.92 0.19
N GLY A 26 18.24 3.68 0.54
CA GLY A 26 17.21 2.89 -0.10
C GLY A 26 16.73 1.74 0.77
N HIS A 27 15.72 1.01 0.29
CA HIS A 27 15.19 -0.16 0.97
C HIS A 27 15.43 -1.43 0.17
N LEU A 28 15.84 -2.50 0.86
CA LEU A 28 15.95 -3.82 0.26
C LEU A 28 14.57 -4.31 -0.19
N VAL A 29 14.41 -4.65 -1.47
CA VAL A 29 13.15 -5.17 -2.02
C VAL A 29 13.19 -6.69 -2.02
N LYS A 30 14.22 -7.28 -2.62
CA LYS A 30 14.42 -8.73 -2.70
C LYS A 30 15.87 -9.08 -3.01
N PHE A 31 16.28 -10.27 -2.62
CA PHE A 31 17.57 -10.83 -3.02
C PHE A 31 17.42 -11.61 -4.32
N LEU A 32 18.17 -11.21 -5.35
CA LEU A 32 18.28 -11.89 -6.63
C LEU A 32 19.38 -12.95 -6.51
N ARG A 33 18.99 -14.19 -6.20
CA ARG A 33 19.93 -15.30 -5.93
C ARG A 33 20.84 -15.58 -7.13
N ASP A 34 20.32 -15.48 -8.34
CA ASP A 34 21.09 -15.79 -9.56
C ASP A 34 22.21 -14.78 -9.81
N GLU A 35 21.99 -13.51 -9.44
CA GLU A 35 22.95 -12.43 -9.62
C GLU A 35 23.81 -12.15 -8.39
N GLN A 36 23.48 -12.79 -7.25
CA GLN A 36 24.05 -12.50 -5.92
C GLN A 36 23.98 -11.00 -5.58
N ARG A 37 22.85 -10.37 -5.90
CA ARG A 37 22.59 -8.94 -5.74
C ARG A 37 21.29 -8.69 -5.00
N TRP A 38 21.24 -7.60 -4.26
CA TRP A 38 20.01 -7.03 -3.73
C TRP A 38 19.41 -6.06 -4.74
N ALA A 39 18.13 -6.22 -5.02
CA ALA A 39 17.33 -5.17 -5.61
C ALA A 39 17.00 -4.15 -4.50
N VAL A 40 17.50 -2.93 -4.63
CA VAL A 40 17.33 -1.86 -3.65
C VAL A 40 16.54 -0.72 -4.30
N ARG A 41 15.45 -0.29 -3.66
CA ARG A 41 14.69 0.89 -4.12
C ARG A 41 15.29 2.14 -3.50
N CYS A 42 15.78 3.07 -4.33
CA CYS A 42 16.33 4.35 -3.89
C CYS A 42 15.21 5.24 -3.31
N GLU A 43 15.46 5.91 -2.19
CA GLU A 43 14.48 6.85 -1.60
C GLU A 43 14.33 8.15 -2.41
N SER A 44 15.37 8.58 -3.12
CA SER A 44 15.40 9.87 -3.82
C SER A 44 14.54 9.92 -5.09
N ASN A 45 14.46 8.81 -5.82
CA ASN A 45 13.82 8.75 -7.15
C ASN A 45 12.98 7.48 -7.36
N TYR A 46 12.84 6.63 -6.33
CA TYR A 46 12.07 5.38 -6.37
C TYR A 46 12.52 4.33 -7.40
N GLU A 47 13.67 4.53 -8.04
CA GLU A 47 14.24 3.56 -8.98
C GLU A 47 14.80 2.33 -8.25
N ILE A 48 14.82 1.19 -8.94
CA ILE A 48 15.38 -0.07 -8.42
C ILE A 48 16.79 -0.26 -8.96
N VAL A 49 17.74 -0.43 -8.05
CA VAL A 49 19.16 -0.60 -8.34
C VAL A 49 19.64 -1.93 -7.79
N ASN A 50 20.23 -2.75 -8.66
CA ASN A 50 20.78 -4.06 -8.29
C ASN A 50 22.22 -3.92 -7.79
N ALA A 51 22.37 -3.86 -6.46
CA ALA A 51 23.65 -3.69 -5.81
C ALA A 51 24.12 -4.99 -5.14
N LYS A 52 25.43 -5.23 -5.15
CA LYS A 52 25.98 -6.34 -4.38
C LYS A 52 25.87 -6.06 -2.88
N PRO A 53 25.79 -7.09 -2.02
CA PRO A 53 25.80 -6.91 -0.56
C PRO A 53 27.01 -6.10 -0.05
N GLU A 54 28.17 -6.21 -0.71
CA GLU A 54 29.39 -5.46 -0.38
C GLU A 54 29.31 -3.96 -0.67
N ASN A 55 28.31 -3.53 -1.44
CA ASN A 55 28.04 -2.13 -1.78
C ASN A 55 26.90 -1.51 -0.96
N LEU A 56 26.43 -2.24 0.05
CA LEU A 56 25.29 -1.83 0.85
C LEU A 56 25.66 -1.87 2.32
N LYS A 57 25.44 -0.75 3.01
CA LYS A 57 25.61 -0.63 4.45
C LYS A 57 24.24 -0.56 5.08
N ARG A 58 23.90 -1.54 5.92
CA ARG A 58 22.63 -1.51 6.65
C ARG A 58 22.61 -0.30 7.57
N LEU A 59 21.64 0.58 7.36
CA LEU A 59 21.38 1.66 8.28
C LEU A 59 20.49 1.08 9.39
N ASN A 60 21.02 1.03 10.60
CA ASN A 60 20.23 0.68 11.78
C ASN A 60 19.42 1.90 12.20
N ILE A 61 18.56 2.37 11.30
CA ILE A 61 17.58 3.37 11.63
C ILE A 61 16.54 2.63 12.47
N ARG A 62 16.70 2.67 13.79
CA ARG A 62 15.53 2.57 14.66
C ARG A 62 14.61 3.64 14.12
N SER A 63 13.41 3.27 13.68
CA SER A 63 12.40 4.22 13.25
C SER A 63 12.24 5.24 14.37
N GLU A 64 12.98 6.35 14.31
CA GLU A 64 12.75 7.45 15.22
C GLU A 64 11.36 7.91 14.85
N LYS A 65 10.48 7.89 15.85
CA LYS A 65 9.10 8.32 15.70
C LYS A 65 9.17 9.73 15.11
N VAL A 66 8.84 9.88 13.83
CA VAL A 66 8.78 11.20 13.22
C VAL A 66 7.53 11.84 13.80
N TYR A 67 7.76 12.77 14.71
CA TYR A 67 6.70 13.58 15.30
C TYR A 67 6.36 14.70 14.32
N PHE A 68 5.08 14.81 13.95
CA PHE A 68 4.61 15.91 13.12
C PHE A 68 3.79 16.86 13.97
N GLU A 69 4.14 18.15 14.02
CA GLU A 69 3.27 19.12 14.66
C GLU A 69 2.12 19.49 13.72
N HIS A 70 0.88 19.32 14.20
CA HIS A 70 -0.30 19.66 13.43
C HIS A 70 -0.34 21.19 13.22
N PRO A 71 -0.33 21.69 11.97
CA PRO A 71 -0.06 23.10 11.67
C PRO A 71 -1.13 24.08 12.17
N ILE A 72 -2.33 23.58 12.53
CA ILE A 72 -3.44 24.41 13.02
C ILE A 72 -3.60 24.30 14.54
N THR A 73 -3.24 23.18 15.15
CA THR A 73 -3.51 22.93 16.58
C THR A 73 -2.24 22.94 17.43
N GLY A 74 -1.06 22.94 16.82
CA GLY A 74 0.23 22.84 17.50
C GLY A 74 0.44 21.51 18.23
N GLN A 75 -0.45 20.53 18.03
CA GLN A 75 -0.35 19.24 18.70
C GLN A 75 0.68 18.36 18.00
N THR A 76 1.64 17.87 18.79
CA THR A 76 2.61 16.86 18.35
C THR A 76 1.89 15.54 18.06
N MET A 77 1.73 15.22 16.77
CA MET A 77 1.20 13.95 16.31
C MET A 77 2.28 12.89 16.40
N VAL A 78 2.06 11.91 17.27
CA VAL A 78 2.89 10.70 17.36
C VAL A 78 2.34 9.64 16.42
N PRO A 79 3.13 9.01 15.54
CA PRO A 79 2.71 7.81 14.83
C PRO A 79 2.28 6.76 15.86
N ARG A 80 1.00 6.38 15.87
CA ARG A 80 0.47 5.40 16.82
C ARG A 80 1.14 4.05 16.53
N THR A 81 1.97 3.62 17.46
CA THR A 81 2.64 2.31 17.51
C THR A 81 1.64 1.16 17.63
N ASN A 82 1.87 0.09 16.87
CA ASN A 82 1.63 -1.36 17.04
C ASN A 82 0.40 -1.92 17.78
N ASN A 83 -0.55 -1.12 18.24
CA ASN A 83 -1.84 -1.64 18.67
C ASN A 83 -2.75 -1.72 17.44
N PRO A 84 -3.36 -2.88 17.14
CA PRO A 84 -4.36 -2.96 16.09
C PRO A 84 -5.50 -2.02 16.46
N VAL A 85 -5.53 -0.84 15.85
CA VAL A 85 -6.65 0.08 15.97
C VAL A 85 -7.84 -0.65 15.38
N THR A 86 -8.77 -1.06 16.25
CA THR A 86 -10.08 -1.59 15.89
C THR A 86 -10.90 -0.44 15.34
N ALA A 87 -10.59 0.02 14.12
CA ALA A 87 -11.46 0.94 13.43
C ALA A 87 -12.83 0.24 13.29
N PRO A 88 -13.95 0.93 13.59
CA PRO A 88 -15.27 0.36 13.42
C PRO A 88 -15.44 -0.06 11.95
N THR A 89 -15.77 -1.32 11.73
CA THR A 89 -16.11 -1.83 10.38
C THR A 89 -17.62 -1.79 10.24
N THR A 90 -18.08 -1.12 9.18
CA THR A 90 -19.49 -1.09 8.82
C THR A 90 -19.76 -2.23 7.84
N GLN A 91 -20.70 -3.13 8.19
CA GLN A 91 -21.17 -4.18 7.28
C GLN A 91 -22.23 -3.60 6.33
N ILE A 92 -22.06 -3.81 5.02
CA ILE A 92 -22.97 -3.32 3.99
C ILE A 92 -23.15 -4.43 2.95
N ASP A 93 -24.36 -5.00 2.87
CA ASP A 93 -24.69 -6.14 2.02
C ASP A 93 -25.61 -5.77 0.85
N ASP A 94 -25.73 -4.48 0.58
CA ASP A 94 -26.39 -3.93 -0.59
C ASP A 94 -25.36 -3.22 -1.47
N PHE A 95 -25.39 -3.50 -2.77
CA PHE A 95 -24.43 -2.98 -3.73
C PHE A 95 -24.49 -1.45 -3.84
N ASP A 96 -25.68 -0.88 -3.96
CA ASP A 96 -25.84 0.57 -4.14
C ASP A 96 -25.41 1.32 -2.87
N ALA A 97 -25.75 0.79 -1.70
CA ALA A 97 -25.32 1.32 -0.42
C ALA A 97 -23.80 1.25 -0.25
N LEU A 98 -23.18 0.12 -0.60
CA LEU A 98 -21.74 -0.07 -0.47
C LEU A 98 -20.98 0.87 -1.42
N HIS A 99 -21.41 0.96 -2.67
CA HIS A 99 -20.83 1.89 -3.64
C HIS A 99 -20.98 3.35 -3.20
N LYS A 100 -22.16 3.76 -2.70
CA LYS A 100 -22.38 5.11 -2.14
C LYS A 100 -21.48 5.38 -0.94
N ALA A 101 -21.26 4.39 -0.07
CA ALA A 101 -20.38 4.54 1.09
C ALA A 101 -18.92 4.78 0.67
N VAL A 102 -18.40 4.03 -0.31
CA VAL A 102 -17.05 4.26 -0.88
C VAL A 102 -16.93 5.67 -1.45
N LEU A 103 -17.92 6.13 -2.23
CA LEU A 103 -17.94 7.49 -2.77
C LEU A 103 -17.98 8.55 -1.67
N GLN A 104 -18.79 8.34 -0.63
CA GLN A 104 -18.90 9.27 0.49
C GLN A 104 -17.57 9.35 1.26
N ALA A 105 -16.89 8.23 1.50
CA ALA A 105 -15.56 8.22 2.11
C ALA A 105 -14.54 9.02 1.29
N PHE A 106 -14.55 8.88 -0.03
CA PHE A 106 -13.71 9.69 -0.92
C PHE A 106 -13.96 11.19 -0.75
N TYR A 107 -15.23 11.62 -0.85
CA TYR A 107 -15.58 13.04 -0.73
C TYR A 107 -15.25 13.64 0.64
N ASN A 108 -15.30 12.83 1.70
CA ASN A 108 -15.01 13.26 3.05
C ASN A 108 -13.51 13.32 3.36
N LEU A 109 -12.73 12.35 2.89
CA LEU A 109 -11.31 12.22 3.26
C LEU A 109 -10.38 13.07 2.40
N ARG A 110 -10.71 13.32 1.11
CA ARG A 110 -9.89 14.02 0.09
C ARG A 110 -8.51 13.41 -0.22
N LYS A 111 -7.90 12.69 0.72
CA LYS A 111 -6.63 11.99 0.66
C LYS A 111 -6.68 10.82 1.66
N GLY A 112 -6.21 9.63 1.28
CA GLY A 112 -6.32 8.41 2.08
C GLY A 112 -6.87 7.24 1.27
N GLY A 113 -7.82 6.47 1.82
CA GLY A 113 -8.41 5.39 1.04
C GLY A 113 -9.55 4.63 1.71
N VAL A 114 -10.08 3.66 0.97
CA VAL A 114 -11.10 2.73 1.44
C VAL A 114 -10.61 1.30 1.23
N VAL A 115 -10.88 0.46 2.22
CA VAL A 115 -10.74 -0.98 2.10
C VAL A 115 -12.11 -1.60 2.22
N VAL A 116 -12.45 -2.44 1.24
CA VAL A 116 -13.65 -3.27 1.27
C VAL A 116 -13.20 -4.72 1.36
N SER A 117 -13.70 -5.46 2.34
CA SER A 117 -13.47 -6.90 2.49
C SER A 117 -14.75 -7.68 2.26
N CYS A 118 -14.62 -8.93 1.81
CA CYS A 118 -15.69 -9.93 1.87
C CYS A 118 -15.19 -11.15 2.65
N GLY A 119 -15.48 -11.15 3.96
CA GLY A 119 -14.92 -12.11 4.89
C GLY A 119 -13.39 -12.08 4.90
N ASP A 120 -12.78 -13.26 4.93
CA ASP A 120 -11.34 -13.51 4.90
C ASP A 120 -10.80 -13.86 3.50
N ARG A 121 -11.67 -13.85 2.48
CA ARG A 121 -11.32 -14.39 1.15
C ARG A 121 -10.95 -13.33 0.15
N TYR A 122 -11.63 -12.20 0.18
CA TYR A 122 -11.48 -11.16 -0.82
C TYR A 122 -11.31 -9.80 -0.17
N MET A 123 -10.45 -9.00 -0.79
CA MET A 123 -10.23 -7.62 -0.38
C MET A 123 -9.92 -6.78 -1.61
N ILE A 124 -10.43 -5.56 -1.58
CA ILE A 124 -10.10 -4.47 -2.49
C ILE A 124 -9.67 -3.26 -1.65
N ALA A 125 -8.48 -2.76 -1.92
CA ALA A 125 -8.00 -1.48 -1.38
C ALA A 125 -8.07 -0.44 -2.49
N ILE A 126 -8.57 0.75 -2.15
CA ILE A 126 -8.75 1.88 -3.06
C ILE A 126 -8.07 3.07 -2.41
N GLU A 127 -6.96 3.51 -2.99
CA GLU A 127 -6.29 4.74 -2.59
C GLU A 127 -6.97 5.95 -3.24
N PHE A 128 -7.02 7.05 -2.52
CA PHE A 128 -7.55 8.34 -2.95
C PHE A 128 -6.39 9.31 -3.09
N ASP A 129 -6.00 9.58 -4.33
CA ASP A 129 -4.99 10.59 -4.62
C ASP A 129 -5.69 11.90 -5.06
N GLY A 130 -5.46 13.01 -4.36
CA GLY A 130 -6.14 14.27 -4.66
C GLY A 130 -5.27 15.51 -4.48
N PRO A 131 -5.44 16.59 -5.29
CA PRO A 131 -6.44 16.80 -6.36
C PRO A 131 -5.86 17.21 -7.74
N VAL A 132 -6.52 16.87 -8.87
CA VAL A 132 -6.54 17.76 -10.06
C VAL A 132 -7.93 17.76 -10.72
N GLY A 133 -8.36 18.96 -11.13
CA GLY A 133 -9.71 19.35 -11.57
C GLY A 133 -10.43 18.48 -12.61
N GLN A 134 -11.74 18.69 -12.64
CA GLN A 134 -12.77 18.14 -13.55
C GLN A 134 -13.36 16.76 -13.22
N GLY A 135 -13.59 16.47 -11.93
CA GLY A 135 -14.75 15.66 -11.52
C GLY A 135 -14.63 14.13 -11.64
N GLY A 136 -13.43 13.59 -11.76
CA GLY A 136 -13.15 12.15 -11.63
C GLY A 136 -12.39 11.84 -10.35
N VAL A 137 -12.70 10.70 -9.72
CA VAL A 137 -11.85 10.11 -8.67
C VAL A 137 -10.77 9.29 -9.37
N CYS A 138 -9.50 9.60 -9.18
CA CYS A 138 -8.43 8.69 -9.54
C CYS A 138 -8.07 7.90 -8.29
N GLY A 139 -8.18 6.58 -8.35
CA GLY A 139 -7.76 5.73 -7.25
C GLY A 139 -6.94 4.56 -7.74
N GLU A 140 -6.00 4.12 -6.91
CA GLU A 140 -5.27 2.88 -7.14
C GLU A 140 -6.02 1.73 -6.49
N MET A 141 -6.45 0.77 -7.30
CA MET A 141 -7.19 -0.40 -6.86
C MET A 141 -6.27 -1.61 -6.82
N THR A 142 -6.18 -2.25 -5.66
CA THR A 142 -5.46 -3.51 -5.49
C THR A 142 -6.46 -4.61 -5.15
N PHE A 143 -6.49 -5.68 -5.96
CA PHE A 143 -7.42 -6.79 -5.80
C PHE A 143 -6.69 -8.10 -5.53
N VAL A 144 -7.09 -8.77 -4.45
CA VAL A 144 -6.59 -10.09 -4.07
C VAL A 144 -7.58 -11.15 -4.52
N ASP A 145 -7.31 -11.79 -5.65
CA ASP A 145 -8.07 -12.98 -6.11
C ASP A 145 -7.19 -13.94 -6.88
N ASN A 146 -7.33 -15.22 -6.56
CA ASN A 146 -6.65 -16.38 -7.15
C ASN A 146 -5.11 -16.29 -7.29
N ASP A 147 -4.49 -15.19 -6.88
CA ASP A 147 -3.06 -15.04 -6.77
C ASP A 147 -2.60 -15.78 -5.51
N LYS A 148 -1.82 -16.86 -5.69
CA LYS A 148 -1.35 -17.70 -4.60
C LYS A 148 -0.48 -16.95 -3.58
N LYS A 149 0.19 -15.86 -3.97
CA LYS A 149 0.99 -15.03 -3.05
C LYS A 149 0.08 -14.14 -2.24
N ALA A 150 -0.90 -13.53 -2.87
CA ALA A 150 -1.92 -12.74 -2.20
C ALA A 150 -2.78 -13.59 -1.26
N GLN A 151 -3.20 -14.77 -1.72
CA GLN A 151 -3.88 -15.77 -0.90
C GLN A 151 -2.97 -16.33 0.20
N ALA A 152 -1.65 -16.43 0.00
CA ALA A 152 -0.71 -16.83 1.06
C ALA A 152 -0.49 -15.72 2.10
N VAL A 153 -0.48 -14.45 1.68
CA VAL A 153 -0.46 -13.29 2.57
C VAL A 153 -1.76 -13.23 3.39
N VAL A 154 -2.90 -13.49 2.75
CA VAL A 154 -4.22 -13.53 3.41
C VAL A 154 -4.39 -14.77 4.31
N LYS A 155 -3.98 -15.97 3.87
CA LYS A 155 -4.10 -17.23 4.63
C LYS A 155 -3.09 -17.37 5.76
N GLY A 156 -1.88 -16.84 5.62
CA GLY A 156 -0.82 -16.99 6.62
C GLY A 156 -1.05 -16.19 7.89
N ARG A 157 -2.08 -15.34 7.94
CA ARG A 157 -2.17 -14.27 8.93
C ARG A 157 -3.59 -13.94 9.46
N GLU A 158 -4.52 -14.89 9.37
CA GLU A 158 -5.77 -14.93 10.15
C GLU A 158 -6.61 -13.62 10.21
N CYS A 159 -6.91 -13.01 9.07
CA CYS A 159 -8.09 -12.15 8.82
C CYS A 159 -8.27 -10.82 9.63
N ALA A 160 -7.50 -10.58 10.70
CA ALA A 160 -7.38 -9.24 11.31
C ALA A 160 -6.71 -8.22 10.36
N GLU A 161 -6.20 -8.70 9.22
CA GLU A 161 -5.18 -8.03 8.43
C GLU A 161 -5.63 -7.40 7.11
N ALA A 162 -6.87 -7.56 6.63
CA ALA A 162 -7.34 -6.66 5.56
C ALA A 162 -7.17 -5.18 5.98
N ARG A 163 -7.29 -4.92 7.30
CA ARG A 163 -6.96 -3.64 7.93
C ARG A 163 -5.47 -3.33 7.98
N GLU A 164 -4.63 -4.32 8.23
CA GLU A 164 -3.17 -4.11 8.29
C GLU A 164 -2.57 -3.94 6.89
N LEU A 165 -3.02 -4.72 5.92
CA LEU A 165 -2.70 -4.57 4.51
C LEU A 165 -3.18 -3.22 4.00
N GLY A 166 -4.41 -2.82 4.33
CA GLY A 166 -4.96 -1.48 4.08
C GLY A 166 -4.09 -0.35 4.63
N ARG A 167 -3.71 -0.44 5.92
CA ARG A 167 -2.79 0.52 6.56
C ARG A 167 -1.41 0.56 5.91
N ASN A 168 -0.90 -0.61 5.52
CA ASN A 168 0.41 -0.75 4.90
C ASN A 168 0.42 -0.26 3.44
N PHE A 169 -0.72 -0.35 2.76
CA PHE A 169 -0.93 0.14 1.41
C PHE A 169 -1.09 1.66 1.42
N LEU A 170 -1.98 2.18 2.26
CA LEU A 170 -2.32 3.62 2.33
C LEU A 170 -1.37 4.45 3.20
N ALA A 171 -0.12 4.01 3.38
CA ALA A 171 1.01 4.74 3.98
C ALA A 171 0.75 5.57 5.26
N GLY A 172 -0.20 5.18 6.12
CA GLY A 172 -0.54 5.93 7.34
C GLY A 172 -1.57 7.04 7.17
N GLU A 173 -2.28 7.08 6.05
CA GLU A 173 -3.36 8.03 5.78
C GLU A 173 -4.72 7.54 6.29
N ALA A 174 -5.70 8.44 6.32
CA ALA A 174 -7.04 8.13 6.81
C ALA A 174 -7.67 7.02 5.95
N THR A 175 -7.99 5.89 6.58
CA THR A 175 -8.58 4.72 5.90
C THR A 175 -9.96 4.41 6.48
N VAL A 176 -10.95 4.20 5.62
CA VAL A 176 -12.28 3.71 6.01
C VAL A 176 -12.43 2.24 5.62
N TYR A 177 -13.07 1.47 6.50
CA TYR A 177 -13.22 0.02 6.34
C TYR A 177 -14.69 -0.35 6.20
N TYR A 178 -15.02 -1.00 5.09
CA TYR A 178 -16.31 -1.63 4.85
C TYR A 178 -16.15 -3.14 4.74
N ASN A 179 -17.17 -3.87 5.16
CA ASN A 179 -17.23 -5.32 4.97
C ASN A 179 -18.55 -5.70 4.32
N THR A 180 -18.55 -6.72 3.48
CA THR A 180 -19.78 -7.36 2.99
C THR A 180 -19.71 -8.87 3.22
N SER A 181 -20.81 -9.46 3.65
CA SER A 181 -20.98 -10.91 3.74
C SER A 181 -21.32 -11.56 2.41
N GLN A 182 -21.71 -10.76 1.40
CA GLN A 182 -22.16 -11.25 0.10
C GLN A 182 -21.08 -11.10 -0.97
N GLU A 183 -20.56 -12.24 -1.46
CA GLU A 183 -19.59 -12.25 -2.56
C GLU A 183 -20.08 -11.50 -3.80
N ARG A 184 -21.36 -11.68 -4.15
CA ARG A 184 -21.96 -11.01 -5.32
C ARG A 184 -21.81 -9.49 -5.23
N VAL A 185 -22.12 -8.91 -4.07
CA VAL A 185 -22.00 -7.47 -3.81
C VAL A 185 -20.55 -7.00 -3.96
N PHE A 186 -19.61 -7.78 -3.42
CA PHE A 186 -18.18 -7.50 -3.56
C PHE A 186 -17.71 -7.54 -5.02
N PHE A 187 -18.06 -8.59 -5.77
CA PHE A 187 -17.65 -8.76 -7.16
C PHE A 187 -18.34 -7.77 -8.11
N ASP A 188 -19.58 -7.37 -7.83
CA ASP A 188 -20.28 -6.34 -8.57
C ASP A 188 -19.59 -4.97 -8.39
N LEU A 189 -19.14 -4.64 -7.17
CA LEU A 189 -18.33 -3.44 -6.89
C LEU A 189 -16.99 -3.47 -7.65
N LEU A 190 -16.28 -4.59 -7.55
CA LEU A 190 -15.01 -4.79 -8.26
C LEU A 190 -15.18 -4.66 -9.78
N GLN A 191 -16.20 -5.30 -10.36
CA GLN A 191 -16.52 -5.19 -11.78
C GLN A 191 -16.79 -3.74 -12.18
N LYS A 192 -17.57 -3.00 -11.39
CA LYS A 192 -17.86 -1.60 -11.64
C LYS A 192 -16.58 -0.76 -11.69
N TYR A 193 -15.66 -0.94 -10.75
CA TYR A 193 -14.40 -0.18 -10.72
C TYR A 193 -13.40 -0.64 -11.79
N LYS A 194 -13.34 -1.93 -12.11
CA LYS A 194 -12.54 -2.45 -13.24
C LYS A 194 -12.99 -1.88 -14.60
N ARG A 195 -14.29 -1.70 -14.84
CA ARG A 195 -14.81 -1.14 -16.10
C ARG A 195 -14.35 0.30 -16.36
N GLY A 196 -14.07 1.06 -15.30
CA GLY A 196 -13.51 2.41 -15.38
C GLY A 196 -11.99 2.46 -15.24
N ALA A 197 -11.31 1.32 -15.27
CA ALA A 197 -9.90 1.22 -14.99
C ALA A 197 -9.06 1.20 -16.27
N SER A 198 -7.92 1.90 -16.26
CA SER A 198 -6.82 1.60 -17.17
C SER A 198 -5.80 0.74 -16.44
N SER A 199 -5.55 -0.49 -16.92
CA SER A 199 -4.44 -1.28 -16.43
C SER A 199 -3.14 -0.66 -16.94
N LYS A 200 -2.41 0.08 -16.11
CA LYS A 200 -1.04 0.50 -16.47
C LYS A 200 -0.01 -0.64 -16.36
N GLY A 201 -0.44 -1.87 -16.05
CA GLY A 201 0.47 -2.99 -15.83
C GLY A 201 1.37 -2.80 -14.60
N LEU A 202 0.95 -1.93 -13.67
CA LEU A 202 1.68 -1.66 -12.44
C LEU A 202 1.40 -2.78 -11.45
N ILE A 203 2.47 -3.26 -10.81
CA ILE A 203 2.40 -4.20 -9.70
C ILE A 203 2.81 -3.41 -8.46
N ASP A 204 1.99 -3.41 -7.41
CA ASP A 204 2.40 -2.93 -6.10
C ASP A 204 3.59 -3.77 -5.65
N MET A 205 4.77 -3.17 -5.62
CA MET A 205 6.00 -3.91 -5.35
C MET A 205 6.09 -4.38 -3.89
N LYS A 206 5.27 -3.82 -2.98
CA LYS A 206 5.21 -4.22 -1.57
C LYS A 206 4.38 -5.50 -1.37
N SER A 207 3.22 -5.59 -2.01
CA SER A 207 2.32 -6.75 -1.92
C SER A 207 2.49 -7.76 -3.07
N GLY A 208 3.12 -7.36 -4.17
CA GLY A 208 3.23 -8.15 -5.42
C GLY A 208 1.92 -8.20 -6.23
N LEU A 209 0.96 -7.33 -5.92
CA LEU A 209 -0.38 -7.35 -6.51
C LEU A 209 -0.52 -6.39 -7.67
N PRO A 210 -1.33 -6.71 -8.69
CA PRO A 210 -1.63 -5.75 -9.75
C PRO A 210 -2.40 -4.55 -9.20
N ILE A 211 -1.91 -3.36 -9.51
CA ILE A 211 -2.57 -2.07 -9.29
C ILE A 211 -3.32 -1.68 -10.56
N PHE A 212 -4.54 -1.20 -10.38
CA PHE A 212 -5.34 -0.63 -11.45
C PHE A 212 -5.64 0.84 -11.15
N ASP A 213 -5.35 1.72 -12.12
CA ASP A 213 -5.80 3.11 -12.06
C ASP A 213 -7.29 3.11 -12.38
N VAL A 214 -8.14 3.36 -11.38
CA VAL A 214 -9.60 3.41 -11.54
C VAL A 214 -10.07 4.85 -11.58
N THR A 215 -10.90 5.19 -12.58
CA THR A 215 -11.67 6.43 -12.54
C THR A 215 -13.05 6.16 -11.93
N ILE A 216 -13.29 6.59 -10.70
CA ILE A 216 -14.63 6.50 -10.09
C ILE A 216 -15.41 7.76 -10.46
N ARG A 217 -16.59 7.57 -11.08
CA ARG A 217 -17.52 8.63 -11.45
C ARG A 217 -18.76 8.57 -10.56
N ARG A 218 -19.34 9.74 -10.31
CA ARG A 218 -20.59 9.89 -9.56
C ARG A 218 -21.77 9.30 -10.33
#